data_AF-A0A6M5YL74-F1
#
_entry.id   AF-A0A6M5YL74-F1
#
_cell.length_a   1.000
_cell.length_b   1.000
_cell.length_c   1.000
_cell.angle_alpha   90.00
_cell.angle_beta   90.00
_cell.angle_gamma   90.00
#
_symmetry.space_group_name_H-M   'P 1'
#
loop_
_entity.id
_entity.type
_entity.pdbx_description
1 polymer ?
#
loop_
_entity_poly.entity_id
_entity_poly.type
_entity_poly.pdbx_seq_one_letter_code
_entity_poly.pdbx_strand_id
1 'polypeptide(L)'
;MRPQYDGNGSGKFNIHSVDMGGWVRIHTDNLAHVPVDLGLFLSSALSDWFRARPQLRMRCVVPIGRDGNTLELHAWFDCHVFPPTALAPAPAEQE
;
A
#
# COMPACT_ATOMS: atom_id res chain seq x y z
N MET A 1 26.56 12.19 2.69
CA MET A 1 26.57 11.11 1.70
C MET A 1 25.13 10.70 1.43
N ARG A 2 24.58 11.03 0.27
CA ARG A 2 23.27 10.52 -0.18
C ARG A 2 23.59 9.38 -1.16
N PRO A 3 22.93 8.21 -1.09
CA PRO A 3 23.19 7.17 -2.07
C PRO A 3 22.78 7.67 -3.45
N GLN A 4 23.73 7.66 -4.39
CA GLN A 4 23.47 7.85 -5.80
C GLN A 4 22.87 6.55 -6.33
N TYR A 5 21.62 6.62 -6.80
CA TYR A 5 21.05 5.54 -7.60
C TYR A 5 21.57 5.70 -9.03
N ASP A 6 22.43 4.80 -9.48
CA ASP A 6 22.87 4.70 -10.87
C ASP A 6 21.69 4.23 -11.75
N GLY A 7 20.81 5.17 -12.10
CA GLY A 7 19.62 4.90 -12.88
C GLY A 7 19.90 4.97 -14.37
N ASN A 8 20.40 3.89 -14.99
CA ASN A 8 20.36 3.68 -16.45
C ASN A 8 20.17 2.21 -16.88
N GLY A 9 19.83 1.31 -15.96
CA GLY A 9 19.63 -0.12 -16.24
C GLY A 9 18.46 -0.75 -15.47
N SER A 10 17.50 0.07 -15.01
CA SER A 10 16.33 -0.40 -14.28
C SER A 10 15.56 -1.39 -15.16
N GLY A 11 15.64 -2.67 -14.83
CA GLY A 11 14.68 -3.64 -15.34
C GLY A 11 13.31 -3.08 -15.06
N LYS A 12 12.52 -2.83 -16.10
CA LYS A 12 11.14 -2.37 -15.94
C LYS A 12 10.37 -3.55 -15.33
N PHE A 13 10.23 -3.57 -14.02
CA PHE A 13 9.32 -4.50 -13.34
C PHE A 13 8.00 -3.77 -13.10
N ASN A 14 6.91 -4.39 -13.54
CA ASN A 14 5.58 -3.85 -13.33
C ASN A 14 5.11 -4.31 -11.95
N ILE A 15 4.64 -3.38 -11.13
CA ILE A 15 3.97 -3.68 -9.87
C ILE A 15 2.48 -3.51 -10.09
N HIS A 16 1.73 -4.55 -9.77
CA HIS A 16 0.29 -4.63 -9.93
C HIS A 16 -0.40 -4.68 -8.58
N SER A 17 -1.53 -3.97 -8.49
CA SER A 17 -2.41 -3.98 -7.33
C SER A 17 -3.77 -4.52 -7.74
N VAL A 18 -4.22 -5.60 -7.09
CA VAL A 18 -5.51 -6.24 -7.36
C VAL A 18 -6.34 -6.24 -6.08
N ASP A 19 -7.49 -5.56 -6.12
CA ASP A 19 -8.47 -5.59 -5.03
C ASP A 19 -9.25 -6.91 -5.10
N MET A 20 -9.23 -7.67 -4.00
CA MET A 20 -9.83 -8.99 -3.88
C MET A 20 -11.11 -8.97 -3.03
N GLY A 21 -11.65 -7.79 -2.69
CA GLY A 21 -12.90 -7.67 -1.94
C GLY A 21 -12.71 -7.93 -0.43
N GLY A 22 -11.84 -7.15 0.21
CA GLY A 22 -11.52 -7.24 1.65
C GLY A 22 -10.03 -7.41 1.93
N TRP A 23 -9.24 -7.59 0.87
CA TRP A 23 -7.78 -7.52 0.91
C TRP A 23 -7.26 -7.14 -0.48
N VAL A 24 -6.02 -6.66 -0.55
CA VAL A 24 -5.34 -6.28 -1.78
C VAL A 24 -4.09 -7.13 -1.96
N ARG A 25 -3.86 -7.58 -3.20
CA ARG A 25 -2.64 -8.26 -3.62
C ARG A 25 -1.75 -7.29 -4.38
N ILE A 26 -0.53 -7.09 -3.89
CA ILE A 26 0.54 -6.34 -4.56
C ILE A 26 1.58 -7.33 -5.04
N HIS A 27 1.84 -7.39 -6.35
CA HIS A 27 2.73 -8.39 -6.93
C HIS A 27 3.41 -7.86 -8.20
N THR A 28 4.44 -8.58 -8.65
CA THR A 28 5.08 -8.34 -9.96
C THR A 28 4.78 -9.47 -10.94
N ASP A 29 4.76 -9.15 -12.23
CA ASP A 29 4.64 -10.10 -13.34
C ASP A 29 5.95 -10.87 -13.59
N ASN A 30 7.09 -10.28 -13.23
CA ASN A 30 8.41 -10.85 -13.50
C ASN A 30 9.04 -11.49 -12.26
N LEU A 31 8.81 -12.80 -12.09
CA LEU A 31 9.44 -13.61 -11.05
C LEU A 31 10.78 -14.22 -11.47
N ALA A 32 11.16 -14.10 -12.74
CA ALA A 32 12.40 -14.69 -13.27
C ALA A 32 13.64 -13.87 -12.90
N HIS A 33 13.46 -12.57 -12.66
CA HIS A 33 14.54 -11.67 -12.24
C HIS A 33 14.02 -10.76 -11.12
N VAL A 34 14.14 -11.25 -9.89
CA VAL A 34 13.65 -10.55 -8.69
C VAL A 34 14.77 -9.68 -8.12
N PRO A 35 14.63 -8.34 -8.15
CA PRO A 35 15.59 -7.45 -7.50
C PRO A 35 15.61 -7.68 -5.99
N VAL A 36 16.79 -7.50 -5.38
CA VAL A 36 16.96 -7.58 -3.91
C VAL A 36 16.06 -6.57 -3.17
N ASP A 37 15.78 -5.43 -3.82
CA ASP A 37 14.94 -4.35 -3.31
C ASP A 37 13.47 -4.45 -3.75
N LEU A 38 13.02 -5.56 -4.36
CA LEU A 38 11.62 -5.74 -4.76
C LEU A 38 10.63 -5.49 -3.60
N GLY A 39 10.96 -5.98 -2.40
CA GLY A 39 10.14 -5.78 -1.20
C GLY A 39 9.89 -4.30 -0.88
N LEU A 40 10.84 -3.41 -1.16
CA LEU A 40 10.69 -1.96 -1.00
C LEU A 40 9.67 -1.41 -2.00
N PHE A 41 9.76 -1.81 -3.27
CA PHE A 41 8.84 -1.36 -4.31
C PHE A 41 7.40 -1.86 -4.07
N LEU A 42 7.25 -3.11 -3.64
CA LEU A 42 5.95 -3.66 -3.23
C LEU A 42 5.34 -2.85 -2.07
N SER A 43 6.16 -2.51 -1.07
CA SER A 43 5.71 -1.73 0.10
C SER A 43 5.33 -0.30 -0.28
N SER A 44 6.07 0.32 -1.22
CA SER A 44 5.73 1.64 -1.75
C SER A 44 4.38 1.60 -2.47
N ALA A 45 4.18 0.63 -3.37
CA ALA A 45 2.93 0.49 -4.11
C ALA A 45 1.74 0.21 -3.18
N LEU A 46 1.93 -0.59 -2.13
CA LEU A 46 0.91 -0.81 -1.11
C LEU A 46 0.55 0.49 -0.37
N SER A 47 1.55 1.28 -0.01
CA SER A 47 1.36 2.56 0.68
C SER A 47 0.57 3.54 -0.18
N ASP A 48 0.88 3.63 -1.47
CA ASP A 48 0.17 4.50 -2.40
C ASP A 48 -1.27 4.03 -2.64
N TRP A 49 -1.50 2.71 -2.64
CA TRP A 49 -2.84 2.14 -2.76
C TRP A 49 -3.75 2.53 -1.57
N PHE A 50 -3.23 2.49 -0.34
CA PHE A 50 -3.97 2.95 0.85
C PHE A 50 -4.11 4.47 0.93
N ARG A 51 -3.09 5.24 0.52
CA ARG A 51 -3.18 6.71 0.45
C ARG A 51 -4.31 7.17 -0.45
N ALA A 52 -4.53 6.48 -1.57
CA ALA A 52 -5.64 6.75 -2.48
C ALA A 52 -7.02 6.36 -1.90
N ARG A 53 -7.06 5.62 -0.78
CA ARG A 53 -8.28 5.07 -0.15
C ARG A 53 -8.26 5.33 1.36
N PRO A 54 -8.35 6.60 1.79
CA PRO A 54 -8.21 6.98 3.20
C PRO A 54 -9.32 6.41 4.10
N GLN A 55 -10.43 5.97 3.52
CA GLN A 55 -11.49 5.25 4.22
C GLN A 55 -11.11 3.82 4.60
N LEU A 56 -10.00 3.28 4.09
CA LEU A 56 -9.58 1.91 4.40
C LEU A 56 -8.53 1.94 5.51
N ARG A 57 -8.71 1.07 6.51
CA ARG A 57 -7.74 0.85 7.57
C ARG A 57 -7.05 -0.48 7.36
N MET A 58 -5.74 -0.44 7.22
CA MET A 58 -4.91 -1.63 7.13
C MET A 58 -4.97 -2.44 8.43
N ARG A 59 -5.17 -3.76 8.31
CA ARG A 59 -5.27 -4.69 9.45
C ARG A 59 -4.06 -5.57 9.58
N CYS A 60 -3.62 -6.13 8.46
CA CYS A 60 -2.50 -7.06 8.42
C CYS A 60 -1.87 -7.00 7.04
N VAL A 61 -0.56 -7.16 6.97
CA VAL A 61 0.19 -7.37 5.73
C VAL A 61 1.00 -8.63 5.90
N VAL A 62 0.85 -9.56 4.96
CA VAL A 62 1.61 -10.80 4.91
C VAL A 62 2.51 -10.78 3.66
N PRO A 63 3.83 -10.83 3.82
CA PRO A 63 4.73 -11.02 2.69
C PRO A 63 4.68 -12.47 2.21
N ILE A 64 4.53 -12.65 0.90
CA ILE A 64 4.64 -13.96 0.25
C ILE A 64 6.02 -14.04 -0.39
N GLY A 65 6.82 -15.00 0.07
CA GLY A 65 8.20 -15.13 -0.36
C GLY A 65 8.54 -16.48 -0.98
N ARG A 66 9.65 -16.48 -1.72
CA ARG A 66 10.32 -17.66 -2.26
C ARG A 66 11.83 -17.46 -2.13
N ASP A 67 12.54 -18.48 -1.66
CA ASP A 67 14.00 -18.46 -1.53
C ASP A 67 14.54 -17.24 -0.73
N GLY A 68 13.80 -16.82 0.30
CA GLY A 68 14.15 -15.67 1.13
C GLY A 68 13.79 -14.30 0.54
N ASN A 69 13.28 -14.23 -0.69
CA ASN A 69 12.85 -12.99 -1.34
C ASN A 69 11.34 -12.79 -1.20
N THR A 70 10.91 -11.58 -0.86
CA THR A 70 9.49 -11.19 -0.90
C THR A 70 9.08 -10.90 -2.33
N LEU A 71 8.11 -11.67 -2.84
CA LEU A 71 7.61 -11.57 -4.22
C LEU A 71 6.27 -10.82 -4.29
N GLU A 72 5.48 -10.92 -3.24
CA GLU A 72 4.14 -10.34 -3.18
C GLU A 72 3.82 -9.86 -1.76
N LEU A 73 2.88 -8.93 -1.65
CA LEU A 73 2.27 -8.53 -0.39
C LEU A 73 0.77 -8.74 -0.46
N HIS A 74 0.23 -9.42 0.55
CA HIS A 74 -1.21 -9.54 0.76
C HIS A 74 -1.61 -8.66 1.95
N ALA A 75 -2.46 -7.66 1.73
CA ALA A 75 -2.86 -6.73 2.78
C ALA A 75 -4.37 -6.74 2.99
N TRP A 76 -4.79 -7.11 4.20
CA TRP A 76 -6.19 -7.08 4.62
C TRP A 76 -6.54 -5.73 5.20
N PHE A 77 -7.78 -5.30 4.98
CA PHE A 77 -8.28 -4.02 5.44
C PHE A 77 -9.75 -4.09 5.84
N ASP A 78 -10.16 -3.14 6.67
CA ASP A 78 -11.57 -2.83 6.90
C ASP A 78 -11.91 -1.42 6.40
N CYS A 79 -13.20 -1.18 6.14
CA CYS A 79 -13.69 0.16 5.85
C CYS A 79 -13.89 0.91 7.17
N HIS A 80 -13.06 1.90 7.40
CA HIS A 80 -13.17 2.81 8.52
C HIS A 80 -14.19 3.91 8.19
N VAL A 81 -15.40 3.78 8.72
CA VAL A 81 -16.41 4.84 8.67
C VAL A 81 -16.02 5.87 9.72
N PHE A 82 -15.69 7.10 9.30
CA PHE A 82 -15.52 8.19 10.25
C PHE A 82 -16.85 8.40 11.00
N PRO A 83 -16.83 8.54 12.34
CA PRO A 83 -18.03 8.98 13.04
C PRO A 83 -18.49 10.31 12.43
N PRO A 84 -19.82 10.57 12.34
CA PRO A 84 -20.32 11.84 11.85
C PRO A 84 -19.62 12.97 12.61
N THR A 85 -19.11 13.96 11.88
CA THR A 85 -18.57 15.18 12.49
C THR A 85 -19.59 15.68 13.50
N ALA A 86 -19.18 15.85 14.75
CA ALA A 86 -20.06 16.38 15.78
C ALA A 86 -20.72 17.65 15.23
N LEU A 87 -22.05 17.68 15.21
CA LEU A 87 -22.82 18.83 14.78
C LEU A 87 -22.24 20.05 15.48
N ALA A 88 -21.90 21.09 14.71
CA ALA A 88 -21.40 22.34 15.26
C ALA A 88 -22.36 22.79 16.39
N PRO A 89 -21.83 23.31 17.51
CA PRO A 89 -22.67 23.76 18.60
C PRO A 89 -23.72 24.74 18.04
N ALA A 90 -24.97 24.56 18.48
CA ALA A 90 -26.06 25.44 18.07
C ALA A 90 -25.65 26.90 18.34
N PRO A 91 -25.98 27.84 17.43
CA PRO A 91 -25.66 29.24 17.64
C PRO A 91 -26.26 29.69 18.97
N ALA A 92 -25.43 30.33 19.80
CA ALA A 92 -25.86 30.83 21.10
C ALA A 92 -27.01 31.83 20.87
N GLU A 93 -28.17 31.56 21.47
CA GLU A 93 -29.26 32.52 21.55
C GLU A 93 -28.72 33.76 22.29
N GLN A 94 -28.71 34.90 21.61
CA GLN A 94 -28.38 36.19 22.21
C GLN A 94 -29.62 36.67 22.95
N GLU A 95 -29.52 36.73 24.29
CA GLU A 95 -30.50 37.36 25.19
C GLU A 95 -30.35 38.89 25.18
#